data_AF-X1N875-F1
#
_entry.id   AF-X1N875-F1
#
_cell.length_a   1.000
_cell.length_b   1.000
_cell.length_c   1.000
_cell.angle_alpha   90.00
_cell.angle_beta   90.00
_cell.angle_gamma   90.00
#
_symmetry.space_group_name_H-M   'P 1'
#
loop_
_entity.id
_entity.type
_entity.pdbx_description
1 polymer ?
#
loop_
_entity_poly.entity_id
_entity_poly.type
_entity_poly.pdbx_seq_one_letter_code
_entity_poly.pdbx_strand_id
1 'polypeptide(L)'
;MSDVFENKGTMAATIVVAASDSLNKGAANYVCDGTDDHVEIQAALDALPDTGGEVFLLDGTYNIEASLVLGSYQTLRGCGRNTILTTTTAGIDIITATGSVGSEKVGILVADLCIDGTAGGASTGEAILFDYVDYSKITGNWFLNNASDDIKISNCDFNEFTNNHHEGSADGIFAS
;
A
#
# COMPACT_ATOMS: atom_id res chain seq x y z
N MET A 1 29.51 17.39 24.51
CA MET A 1 28.09 17.31 24.85
C MET A 1 27.52 16.17 24.02
N SER A 2 27.26 15.05 24.66
CA SER A 2 26.65 13.88 24.04
C SER A 2 25.16 14.14 23.91
N ASP A 3 24.68 14.35 22.68
CA ASP A 3 23.25 14.22 22.40
C ASP A 3 22.99 12.72 22.20
N VAL A 4 22.81 12.01 23.31
CA VAL A 4 22.30 10.65 23.27
C VAL A 4 20.84 10.82 22.95
N PHE A 5 20.46 10.57 21.70
CA PHE A 5 19.05 10.43 21.34
C PHE A 5 18.49 9.25 22.14
N GLU A 6 17.87 9.58 23.25
CA GLU A 6 17.15 8.66 24.10
C GLU A 6 16.03 8.05 23.25
N ASN A 7 16.03 6.72 23.11
CA ASN A 7 14.93 6.00 22.48
C ASN A 7 13.67 6.21 23.34
N LYS A 8 12.88 7.23 23.00
CA LYS A 8 11.62 7.54 23.67
C LYS A 8 10.61 6.46 23.26
N GLY A 9 10.56 5.40 24.09
CA GLY A 9 9.62 4.27 24.10
C GLY A 9 8.69 4.13 22.90
N THR A 10 8.85 3.03 22.15
CA THR A 10 7.96 2.47 21.11
C THR A 10 6.61 3.18 20.96
N MET A 11 6.63 4.32 20.26
CA MET A 11 5.51 4.73 19.42
C MET A 11 5.39 3.64 18.34
N ALA A 12 4.18 3.34 17.85
CA ALA A 12 4.07 2.54 16.63
C ALA A 12 5.03 3.14 15.59
N ALA A 13 5.90 2.31 14.99
CA ALA A 13 6.95 2.81 14.11
C ALA A 13 6.28 3.40 12.87
N THR A 14 6.19 4.72 12.77
CA THR A 14 5.79 5.41 11.54
C THR A 14 7.05 5.76 10.76
N ILE A 15 7.16 5.22 9.56
CA ILE A 15 8.18 5.58 8.57
C ILE A 15 7.49 6.42 7.51
N VAL A 16 8.00 7.64 7.28
CA VAL A 16 7.45 8.57 6.28
C VAL A 16 8.24 8.43 4.98
N VAL A 17 7.52 8.22 3.88
CA VAL A 17 8.09 8.17 2.52
C VAL A 17 7.49 9.30 1.70
N ALA A 18 8.32 10.03 0.96
CA ALA A 18 7.89 11.11 0.09
C ALA A 18 8.15 10.78 -1.38
N ALA A 19 7.14 10.98 -2.22
CA ALA A 19 7.28 10.98 -3.67
C ALA A 19 8.28 12.05 -4.13
N SER A 20 8.88 11.84 -5.31
CA SER A 20 9.84 12.79 -5.89
C SER A 20 9.23 14.15 -6.22
N ASP A 21 7.90 14.26 -6.30
CA ASP A 21 7.16 15.50 -6.55
C ASP A 21 6.43 16.04 -5.30
N SER A 22 6.58 15.40 -4.13
CA SER A 22 6.02 15.90 -2.87
C SER A 22 6.60 17.27 -2.48
N LEU A 23 5.78 18.14 -1.91
CA LEU A 23 6.24 19.46 -1.43
C LEU A 23 7.19 19.34 -0.23
N ASN A 24 7.01 18.32 0.63
CA ASN A 24 7.66 18.23 1.95
C ASN A 24 8.70 17.10 2.06
N LYS A 25 9.35 16.72 0.95
CA LYS A 25 10.36 15.65 0.89
C LYS A 25 11.45 15.74 1.97
N GLY A 26 11.87 16.95 2.35
CA GLY A 26 12.98 17.16 3.29
C GLY A 26 12.72 16.70 4.73
N ALA A 27 11.48 16.34 5.08
CA ALA A 27 11.11 15.82 6.39
C ALA A 27 10.87 14.30 6.40
N ALA A 28 10.96 13.62 5.25
CA ALA A 28 10.70 12.20 5.14
C ALA A 28 11.91 11.35 5.51
N ASN A 29 11.66 10.10 5.93
CA ASN A 29 12.71 9.11 6.18
C ASN A 29 13.28 8.56 4.87
N TYR A 30 12.42 8.40 3.87
CA TYR A 30 12.77 8.00 2.50
C TYR A 30 12.23 9.02 1.52
N VAL A 31 12.99 9.29 0.46
CA VAL A 31 12.59 10.15 -0.64
C VAL A 31 12.77 9.36 -1.92
N CYS A 32 11.67 9.07 -2.58
CA CYS A 32 11.61 8.42 -3.88
C CYS A 32 12.22 9.33 -4.97
N ASP A 33 12.77 8.72 -6.01
CA ASP A 33 13.38 9.47 -7.12
C ASP A 33 12.43 9.69 -8.31
N GLY A 34 11.24 9.04 -8.28
CA GLY A 34 10.23 9.12 -9.32
C GLY A 34 10.38 8.03 -10.38
N THR A 35 11.14 6.98 -10.11
CA THR A 35 11.28 5.79 -10.96
C THR A 35 11.37 4.57 -10.05
N ASP A 36 10.60 3.53 -10.33
CA ASP A 36 10.63 2.29 -9.54
C ASP A 36 10.47 2.53 -8.02
N ASP A 37 9.61 3.48 -7.63
CA ASP A 37 9.43 3.95 -6.24
C ASP A 37 8.96 2.86 -5.27
N HIS A 38 8.51 1.71 -5.82
CA HIS A 38 8.25 0.49 -5.06
C HIS A 38 9.49 0.01 -4.29
N VAL A 39 10.71 0.30 -4.75
CA VAL A 39 11.96 -0.07 -4.07
C VAL A 39 12.07 0.64 -2.72
N GLU A 40 11.88 1.97 -2.68
CA GLU A 40 11.94 2.75 -1.45
C GLU A 40 10.77 2.44 -0.52
N ILE A 41 9.56 2.28 -1.07
CA ILE A 41 8.38 1.97 -0.26
C ILE A 41 8.50 0.57 0.35
N GLN A 42 8.97 -0.43 -0.42
CA GLN A 42 9.20 -1.77 0.10
C GLN A 42 10.30 -1.77 1.16
N ALA A 43 11.40 -1.03 0.96
CA ALA A 43 12.43 -0.87 1.98
C ALA A 43 11.89 -0.24 3.27
N ALA A 44 10.95 0.71 3.17
CA ALA A 44 10.26 1.28 4.32
C ALA A 44 9.37 0.25 5.04
N LEU A 45 8.61 -0.57 4.30
CA LEU A 45 7.79 -1.64 4.85
C LEU A 45 8.64 -2.70 5.55
N ASP A 46 9.76 -3.09 4.93
CA ASP A 46 10.70 -4.09 5.45
C ASP A 46 11.46 -3.60 6.69
N ALA A 47 11.59 -2.27 6.85
CA ALA A 47 12.21 -1.66 8.01
C ALA A 47 11.28 -1.55 9.23
N LEU A 48 9.98 -1.86 9.08
CA LEU A 48 9.06 -1.92 10.21
C LEU A 48 9.44 -3.07 11.17
N PRO A 49 9.22 -2.91 12.48
CA PRO A 49 9.39 -4.00 13.43
C PRO A 49 8.51 -5.21 13.11
N ASP A 50 8.89 -6.40 13.58
CA ASP A 50 8.09 -7.63 13.44
C ASP A 50 6.67 -7.51 14.03
N THR A 51 6.46 -6.57 14.96
CA THR A 51 5.14 -6.25 15.54
C THR A 51 4.26 -5.38 14.63
N GLY A 52 4.76 -5.01 13.45
CA GLY A 52 4.11 -4.09 12.52
C GLY A 52 4.43 -2.62 12.80
N GLY A 53 3.67 -1.75 12.12
CA GLY A 53 3.84 -0.31 12.13
C GLY A 53 3.19 0.34 10.92
N GLU A 54 3.54 1.59 10.64
CA GLU A 54 2.95 2.38 9.56
C GLU A 54 4.03 2.87 8.60
N VAL A 55 3.80 2.65 7.31
CA VAL A 55 4.43 3.45 6.25
C VAL A 55 3.41 4.51 5.82
N PHE A 56 3.76 5.76 6.05
CA PHE A 56 2.95 6.92 5.67
C PHE A 56 3.54 7.58 4.43
N LEU A 57 2.79 7.53 3.33
CA LEU A 57 3.15 8.15 2.06
C LEU A 57 2.64 9.59 2.04
N LEU A 58 3.52 10.55 1.76
CA LEU A 58 3.13 11.94 1.53
C LEU A 58 2.38 12.10 0.21
N ASP A 59 1.95 13.33 -0.06
CA ASP A 59 1.38 13.73 -1.34
C ASP A 59 2.37 13.49 -2.50
N GLY A 60 1.83 13.21 -3.69
CA GLY A 60 2.62 13.02 -4.91
C GLY A 60 2.31 11.70 -5.62
N THR A 61 3.08 11.44 -6.67
CA THR A 61 2.93 10.25 -7.51
C THR A 61 4.09 9.28 -7.30
N TYR A 62 3.75 8.02 -7.08
CA TYR A 62 4.69 6.91 -6.87
C TYR A 62 4.53 5.89 -8.01
N ASN A 63 5.62 5.57 -8.70
CA ASN A 63 5.67 4.63 -9.82
C ASN A 63 5.98 3.20 -9.34
N ILE A 64 4.95 2.37 -9.28
CA ILE A 64 4.97 1.00 -8.76
C ILE A 64 5.10 0.02 -9.92
N GLU A 65 6.33 -0.32 -10.29
CA GLU A 65 6.63 -1.24 -11.41
C GLU A 65 6.87 -2.69 -10.95
N ALA A 66 6.81 -2.94 -9.64
CA ALA A 66 6.62 -4.25 -9.04
C ALA A 66 5.78 -4.14 -7.76
N SER A 67 5.11 -5.22 -7.36
CA SER A 67 4.17 -5.24 -6.23
C SER A 67 4.79 -4.79 -4.91
N LEU A 68 4.04 -3.98 -4.16
CA LEU A 68 4.28 -3.71 -2.75
C LEU A 68 3.72 -4.86 -1.91
N VAL A 69 4.59 -5.61 -1.22
CA VAL A 69 4.23 -6.80 -0.45
C VAL A 69 4.09 -6.45 1.02
N LEU A 70 2.87 -6.52 1.55
CA LEU A 70 2.55 -6.23 2.94
C LEU A 70 2.64 -7.48 3.83
N GLY A 71 3.21 -7.27 5.03
CA GLY A 71 3.22 -8.22 6.13
C GLY A 71 2.08 -8.01 7.12
N SER A 72 1.88 -8.96 8.04
CA SER A 72 0.90 -8.80 9.13
C SER A 72 1.20 -7.56 9.97
N TYR A 73 0.14 -6.92 10.46
CA TYR A 73 0.19 -5.72 11.31
C TYR A 73 0.81 -4.47 10.66
N GLN A 74 1.03 -4.49 9.35
CA GLN A 74 1.52 -3.34 8.61
C GLN A 74 0.37 -2.46 8.14
N THR A 75 0.60 -1.15 8.22
CA THR A 75 -0.25 -0.13 7.63
C THR A 75 0.49 0.53 6.48
N LEU A 76 -0.14 0.61 5.31
CA LEU A 76 0.27 1.48 4.21
C LEU A 76 -0.81 2.54 4.04
N ARG A 77 -0.47 3.80 4.34
CA ARG A 77 -1.44 4.90 4.34
C ARG A 77 -0.94 6.13 3.61
N GLY A 78 -1.80 6.76 2.84
CA GLY A 78 -1.54 8.06 2.19
C GLY A 78 -2.19 9.24 2.90
N CYS A 79 -2.18 10.41 2.26
CA CYS A 79 -2.90 11.59 2.72
C CYS A 79 -4.19 11.90 1.93
N GLY A 80 -4.76 10.87 1.28
CA GLY A 80 -5.97 10.92 0.48
C GLY A 80 -5.69 10.77 -1.01
N ARG A 81 -6.63 11.27 -1.85
CA ARG A 81 -6.57 11.13 -3.31
C ARG A 81 -5.34 11.77 -3.99
N ASN A 82 -4.57 12.57 -3.26
CA ASN A 82 -3.33 13.20 -3.72
C ASN A 82 -2.07 12.38 -3.42
N THR A 83 -2.18 11.21 -2.78
CA THR A 83 -1.14 10.18 -2.73
C THR A 83 -1.48 9.13 -3.78
N ILE A 84 -0.79 9.15 -4.92
CA ILE A 84 -1.15 8.35 -6.08
C ILE A 84 -0.13 7.24 -6.28
N LEU A 85 -0.57 5.99 -6.17
CA LEU A 85 0.16 4.82 -6.65
C LEU A 85 -0.26 4.56 -8.09
N THR A 86 0.69 4.60 -9.01
CA THR A 86 0.44 4.30 -10.43
C THR A 86 1.48 3.34 -10.96
N THR A 87 1.23 2.77 -12.13
CA THR A 87 2.12 1.81 -12.78
C THR A 87 2.05 1.97 -14.29
N THR A 88 3.16 1.76 -14.98
CA THR A 88 3.18 1.57 -16.44
C THR A 88 3.29 0.10 -16.84
N THR A 89 3.50 -0.79 -15.86
CA THR A 89 3.60 -2.22 -16.06
C THR A 89 2.20 -2.84 -16.12
N ALA A 90 1.85 -3.41 -17.27
CA ALA A 90 0.66 -4.23 -17.44
C ALA A 90 0.81 -5.55 -16.66
N GLY A 91 -0.30 -6.10 -16.14
CA GLY A 91 -0.28 -7.43 -15.54
C GLY A 91 0.02 -7.49 -14.05
N ILE A 92 0.22 -6.35 -13.36
CA ILE A 92 0.70 -6.35 -11.99
C ILE A 92 -0.43 -6.24 -10.97
N ASP A 93 -0.19 -6.82 -9.80
CA ASP A 93 -0.93 -6.51 -8.59
C ASP A 93 -0.17 -5.40 -7.84
N ILE A 94 -0.75 -4.21 -7.68
CA ILE A 94 0.00 -3.04 -7.14
C ILE A 94 0.37 -3.27 -5.67
N ILE A 95 -0.59 -3.72 -4.85
CA ILE A 95 -0.38 -4.08 -3.45
C ILE A 95 -0.78 -5.54 -3.26
N THR A 96 0.05 -6.33 -2.58
CA THR A 96 -0.23 -7.73 -2.30
C THR A 96 -0.01 -8.10 -0.83
N ALA A 97 -0.77 -9.10 -0.37
CA ALA A 97 -0.45 -9.84 0.84
C ALA A 97 -0.90 -11.29 0.66
N THR A 98 0.00 -12.23 0.93
CA THR A 98 -0.26 -13.66 0.76
C THR A 98 0.13 -14.42 2.02
N GLY A 99 -0.84 -15.09 2.62
CA GLY A 99 -0.67 -16.09 3.67
C GLY A 99 -0.76 -17.51 3.12
N SER A 100 -1.18 -18.43 3.97
CA SER A 100 -1.53 -19.80 3.59
C SER A 100 -2.47 -20.39 4.64
N VAL A 101 -3.12 -21.52 4.33
CA VAL A 101 -3.98 -22.26 5.27
C VAL A 101 -3.29 -22.44 6.64
N GLY A 102 -3.89 -21.87 7.70
CA GLY A 102 -3.40 -21.93 9.07
C GLY A 102 -2.20 -21.02 9.38
N SER A 103 -1.87 -20.10 8.47
CA SER A 103 -0.85 -19.06 8.61
C SER A 103 -1.24 -17.83 7.79
N GLU A 104 -2.50 -17.44 7.94
CA GLU A 104 -3.09 -16.25 7.32
C GLU A 104 -2.34 -14.99 7.76
N LYS A 105 -2.21 -14.01 6.85
CA LYS A 105 -1.74 -12.67 7.23
C LYS A 105 -2.87 -11.94 7.95
N VAL A 106 -2.55 -11.09 8.92
CA VAL A 106 -3.59 -10.43 9.74
C VAL A 106 -3.27 -8.98 10.07
N GLY A 107 -4.32 -8.20 10.34
CA GLY A 107 -4.19 -6.84 10.87
C GLY A 107 -3.54 -5.87 9.89
N ILE A 108 -3.67 -6.11 8.59
CA ILE A 108 -3.19 -5.21 7.54
C ILE A 108 -4.17 -4.05 7.39
N LEU A 109 -3.64 -2.84 7.19
CA LEU A 109 -4.43 -1.65 6.86
C LEU A 109 -3.90 -0.99 5.58
N VAL A 110 -4.75 -0.86 4.56
CA VAL A 110 -4.48 -0.04 3.37
C VAL A 110 -5.47 1.11 3.35
N ALA A 111 -4.99 2.36 3.44
CA ALA A 111 -5.89 3.49 3.60
C ALA A 111 -5.46 4.81 2.96
N ASP A 112 -6.45 5.63 2.61
CA ASP A 112 -6.27 7.02 2.16
C ASP A 112 -5.31 7.16 0.97
N LEU A 113 -5.38 6.25 0.00
CA LEU A 113 -4.58 6.25 -1.24
C LEU A 113 -5.46 6.47 -2.47
N CYS A 114 -4.86 6.97 -3.55
CA CYS A 114 -5.37 6.77 -4.91
C CYS A 114 -4.54 5.68 -5.58
N ILE A 115 -5.17 4.61 -6.07
CA ILE A 115 -4.52 3.52 -6.80
C ILE A 115 -5.04 3.56 -8.24
N ASP A 116 -4.18 4.00 -9.15
CA ASP A 116 -4.52 4.35 -10.53
C ASP A 116 -3.75 3.50 -11.54
N GLY A 117 -4.44 2.50 -12.10
CA GLY A 117 -3.92 1.58 -13.11
C GLY A 117 -3.97 2.10 -14.54
N THR A 118 -4.44 3.34 -14.78
CA THR A 118 -4.70 3.87 -16.12
C THR A 118 -3.46 3.78 -17.03
N ALA A 119 -2.27 4.06 -16.50
CA ALA A 119 -1.03 4.09 -17.26
C ALA A 119 -0.50 2.70 -17.65
N GLY A 120 -0.83 1.65 -16.88
CA GLY A 120 -0.45 0.26 -17.14
C GLY A 120 -1.33 -0.41 -18.20
N GLY A 121 -2.53 0.15 -18.42
CA GLY A 121 -3.49 -0.33 -19.40
C GLY A 121 -4.29 -1.54 -18.91
N ALA A 122 -5.54 -1.64 -19.38
CA ALA A 122 -6.45 -2.73 -19.02
C ALA A 122 -5.93 -4.09 -19.50
N SER A 123 -5.39 -4.87 -18.56
CA SER A 123 -4.84 -6.22 -18.76
C SER A 123 -5.29 -7.12 -17.61
N THR A 124 -4.45 -8.06 -17.15
CA THR A 124 -4.68 -8.78 -15.88
C THR A 124 -4.04 -7.99 -14.73
N GLY A 125 -4.40 -8.31 -13.48
CA GLY A 125 -3.76 -7.74 -12.30
C GLY A 125 -4.63 -6.73 -11.57
N GLU A 126 -4.46 -6.69 -10.26
CA GLU A 126 -5.39 -6.06 -9.33
C GLU A 126 -4.78 -4.81 -8.68
N ALA A 127 -5.59 -3.86 -8.23
CA ALA A 127 -5.04 -2.80 -7.38
C ALA A 127 -4.55 -3.38 -6.04
N ILE A 128 -5.38 -4.22 -5.40
CA ILE A 128 -5.02 -4.94 -4.18
C ILE A 128 -5.39 -6.42 -4.32
N LEU A 129 -4.41 -7.30 -4.17
CA LEU A 129 -4.61 -8.75 -4.10
C LEU A 129 -4.27 -9.30 -2.72
N PHE A 130 -5.27 -9.79 -2.00
CA PHE A 130 -5.11 -10.52 -0.74
C PHE A 130 -5.47 -11.99 -0.93
N ASP A 131 -4.58 -12.89 -0.51
CA ASP A 131 -4.82 -14.34 -0.47
C ASP A 131 -4.45 -14.89 0.91
N TYR A 132 -5.38 -15.56 1.59
CA TYR A 132 -5.23 -15.96 3.01
C TYR A 132 -4.86 -14.77 3.92
N VAL A 133 -5.71 -13.73 3.91
CA VAL A 133 -5.54 -12.51 4.72
C VAL A 133 -6.82 -12.25 5.51
N ASP A 134 -6.72 -12.17 6.83
CA ASP A 134 -7.86 -12.03 7.72
C ASP A 134 -7.76 -10.80 8.62
N TYR A 135 -8.86 -10.43 9.27
CA TYR A 135 -8.89 -9.38 10.30
C TYR A 135 -8.23 -8.05 9.86
N SER A 136 -8.33 -7.73 8.58
CA SER A 136 -7.65 -6.61 7.93
C SER A 136 -8.66 -5.61 7.35
N LYS A 137 -8.17 -4.43 6.95
CA LYS A 137 -9.02 -3.33 6.49
C LYS A 137 -8.46 -2.66 5.23
N ILE A 138 -9.34 -2.35 4.29
CA ILE A 138 -9.05 -1.48 3.15
C ILE A 138 -10.08 -0.36 3.18
N THR A 139 -9.65 0.88 3.40
CA THR A 139 -10.61 1.98 3.63
C THR A 139 -10.16 3.34 3.14
N GLY A 140 -11.11 4.16 2.67
CA GLY A 140 -10.83 5.54 2.26
C GLY A 140 -10.02 5.65 0.97
N ASN A 141 -9.92 4.58 0.17
CA ASN A 141 -9.12 4.57 -1.04
C ASN A 141 -9.95 4.94 -2.28
N TRP A 142 -9.29 5.53 -3.26
CA TRP A 142 -9.81 5.72 -4.62
C TRP A 142 -9.12 4.75 -5.56
N PHE A 143 -9.90 4.00 -6.32
CA PHE A 143 -9.43 3.06 -7.31
C PHE A 143 -9.87 3.53 -8.69
N LEU A 144 -8.91 3.66 -9.62
CA LEU A 144 -9.13 4.20 -10.95
C LEU A 144 -8.54 3.26 -12.02
N ASN A 145 -9.40 2.76 -12.90
CA ASN A 145 -9.03 2.03 -14.12
C ASN A 145 -7.99 0.93 -13.90
N ASN A 146 -8.15 0.14 -12.83
CA ASN A 146 -7.32 -1.02 -12.59
C ASN A 146 -7.71 -2.15 -13.56
N ALA A 147 -6.77 -3.07 -13.79
CA ALA A 147 -6.84 -4.00 -14.90
C ALA A 147 -8.02 -4.99 -14.81
N SER A 148 -8.07 -5.83 -13.77
CA SER A 148 -9.23 -6.69 -13.47
C SER A 148 -10.03 -6.13 -12.30
N ASP A 149 -9.53 -6.31 -11.09
CA ASP A 149 -10.29 -6.00 -9.88
C ASP A 149 -9.62 -4.86 -9.10
N ASP A 150 -10.41 -3.97 -8.51
CA ASP A 150 -9.83 -2.98 -7.59
C ASP A 150 -9.34 -3.68 -6.31
N ILE A 151 -10.16 -4.56 -5.76
CA ILE A 151 -9.82 -5.39 -4.60
C ILE A 151 -10.19 -6.82 -4.92
N LYS A 152 -9.19 -7.70 -4.90
CA LYS A 152 -9.39 -9.14 -5.00
C LYS A 152 -8.99 -9.81 -3.71
N ILE A 153 -9.91 -10.62 -3.17
CA ILE A 153 -9.63 -11.46 -2.01
C ILE A 153 -9.85 -12.92 -2.35
N SER A 154 -8.95 -13.78 -1.86
CA SER A 154 -9.02 -15.23 -2.00
C SER A 154 -8.79 -15.88 -0.65
N ASN A 155 -9.66 -16.80 -0.22
CA ASN A 155 -9.52 -17.49 1.07
C ASN A 155 -9.34 -16.54 2.28
N CYS A 156 -10.04 -15.40 2.26
CA CYS A 156 -9.91 -14.34 3.25
C CYS A 156 -11.18 -14.21 4.09
N ASP A 157 -11.04 -14.07 5.40
CA ASP A 157 -12.13 -14.00 6.36
C ASP A 157 -12.05 -12.74 7.27
N PHE A 158 -13.20 -12.26 7.75
CA PHE A 158 -13.29 -11.20 8.77
C PHE A 158 -12.63 -9.85 8.42
N ASN A 159 -12.55 -9.50 7.13
CA ASN A 159 -12.03 -8.21 6.67
C ASN A 159 -13.11 -7.13 6.54
N GLU A 160 -12.68 -5.87 6.55
CA GLU A 160 -13.54 -4.70 6.35
C GLU A 160 -13.09 -3.88 5.12
N PHE A 161 -14.00 -3.71 4.15
CA PHE A 161 -13.77 -2.88 2.96
C PHE A 161 -14.78 -1.73 2.94
N THR A 162 -14.41 -0.58 3.50
CA THR A 162 -15.36 0.52 3.75
C THR A 162 -14.88 1.85 3.20
N ASN A 163 -15.80 2.70 2.76
CA ASN A 163 -15.50 4.07 2.28
C ASN A 163 -14.51 4.13 1.10
N ASN A 164 -14.46 3.09 0.27
CA ASN A 164 -13.67 3.08 -0.95
C ASN A 164 -14.50 3.60 -2.14
N HIS A 165 -13.84 4.25 -3.10
CA HIS A 165 -14.42 4.70 -4.35
C HIS A 165 -13.84 3.87 -5.50
N HIS A 166 -14.70 3.25 -6.29
CA HIS A 166 -14.34 2.32 -7.37
C HIS A 166 -14.79 2.88 -8.72
N GLU A 167 -13.86 3.02 -9.67
CA GLU A 167 -14.15 3.57 -11.00
C GLU A 167 -13.30 2.90 -12.08
N GLY A 168 -13.93 2.37 -13.13
CA GLY A 168 -13.27 2.02 -14.40
C GLY A 168 -12.69 0.60 -14.51
N SER A 169 -12.59 -0.14 -13.40
CA SER A 169 -12.12 -1.54 -13.37
C SER A 169 -13.25 -2.52 -13.70
N ALA A 170 -12.92 -3.80 -13.95
CA ALA A 170 -13.93 -4.81 -14.31
C ALA A 170 -14.86 -5.10 -13.12
N ASP A 171 -14.29 -5.36 -11.94
CA ASP A 171 -15.02 -5.46 -10.68
C ASP A 171 -14.41 -4.52 -9.62
N GLY A 172 -15.26 -3.91 -8.80
CA GLY A 172 -14.80 -3.12 -7.65
C GLY A 172 -14.29 -4.00 -6.51
N ILE A 173 -14.96 -5.12 -6.24
CA ILE A 173 -14.49 -6.11 -5.27
C ILE A 173 -14.83 -7.50 -5.79
N PHE A 174 -13.82 -8.35 -5.96
CA PHE A 174 -13.96 -9.76 -6.29
C PHE A 174 -13.54 -10.63 -5.10
N ALA A 175 -14.36 -11.59 -4.71
CA ALA A 175 -14.09 -12.50 -3.60
C ALA A 175 -14.26 -13.96 -4.05
N SER A 176 -13.27 -14.81 -3.76
CA SER A 176 -13.26 -16.23 -4.11
C SER A 176 -12.75 -17.17 -3.02
#